data_AF-A0A553SLY6-F1
#
_entry.id   AF-A0A553SLY6-F1
#
_cell.length_a   1.000
_cell.length_b   1.000
_cell.length_c   1.000
_cell.angle_alpha   90.00
_cell.angle_beta   90.00
_cell.angle_gamma   90.00
#
_symmetry.space_group_name_H-M   'P 1'
#
loop_
_entity.id
_entity.type
_entity.pdbx_description
1 polymer ?
#
loop_
_entity_poly.entity_id
_entity_poly.type
_entity_poly.pdbx_seq_one_letter_code
_entity_poly.pdbx_strand_id
1 'polypeptide(L)'
;MIAIVLLTLVILLIPFLFFSKNLKKRRSLLFLGYIICAAPMVYVVIDDMLNQYEDANIGLGLGIFLTWGLTACIYLGWGIFSVIKAIRKANK
;
A
#
# COMPACT_ATOMS: atom_id res chain seq x y z
N MET A 1 -14.07 1.26 -14.80
CA MET A 1 -12.68 1.40 -14.27
C MET A 1 -12.65 1.92 -12.83
N ILE A 2 -13.38 2.99 -12.50
CA ILE A 2 -13.49 3.52 -11.12
C ILE A 2 -13.85 2.47 -10.06
N ALA A 3 -14.69 1.48 -10.40
CA ALA A 3 -15.00 0.38 -9.48
C ALA A 3 -13.76 -0.44 -9.05
N ILE A 4 -12.82 -0.68 -9.97
CA ILE A 4 -11.57 -1.43 -9.70
C ILE A 4 -10.63 -0.59 -8.83
N VAL A 5 -10.62 0.73 -9.04
CA VAL A 5 -9.88 1.68 -8.21
C VAL A 5 -10.38 1.66 -6.76
N LEU A 6 -11.69 1.81 -6.57
CA LEU A 6 -12.31 1.82 -5.25
C LEU A 6 -12.09 0.47 -4.56
N LEU A 7 -12.25 -0.63 -5.29
CA LEU A 7 -11.93 -1.96 -4.81
C LEU A 7 -10.47 -2.07 -4.37
N THR A 8 -9.54 -1.51 -5.15
CA THR A 8 -8.10 -1.52 -4.83
C THR A 8 -7.81 -0.78 -3.52
N LEU A 9 -8.37 0.41 -3.33
CA LEU A 9 -8.23 1.19 -2.09
C LEU A 9 -8.83 0.46 -0.88
N VAL A 10 -9.98 -0.19 -1.05
CA VAL A 10 -10.61 -0.98 0.02
C VAL A 10 -9.77 -2.21 0.37
N ILE A 11 -9.28 -2.95 -0.62
CA ILE A 11 -8.43 -4.12 -0.38
C ILE A 11 -7.09 -3.69 0.25
N LEU A 12 -6.55 -2.52 -0.11
CA LEU A 12 -5.33 -1.97 0.49
C LEU A 12 -5.46 -1.78 2.01
N LEU A 13 -6.67 -1.59 2.56
CA LEU A 13 -6.85 -1.49 4.00
C LEU A 13 -6.57 -2.80 4.74
N ILE A 14 -6.85 -3.96 4.12
CA ILE A 14 -6.67 -5.28 4.74
C ILE A 14 -5.24 -5.48 5.27
N PRO A 15 -4.18 -5.28 4.46
CA PRO A 15 -2.81 -5.42 4.93
C PRO A 15 -2.47 -4.49 6.12
N PHE A 16 -2.86 -3.21 6.04
CA PHE A 16 -2.53 -2.25 7.09
C PHE A 16 -3.34 -2.46 8.37
N LEU A 17 -4.58 -2.97 8.27
CA LEU A 17 -5.39 -3.40 9.41
C LEU A 17 -4.76 -4.60 10.12
N PHE A 18 -4.24 -5.58 9.37
CA PHE A 18 -3.51 -6.71 9.94
C PHE A 18 -2.29 -6.25 10.74
N PHE A 19 -1.51 -5.31 10.20
CA PHE A 19 -0.37 -4.75 10.93
C PHE A 19 -0.78 -3.92 12.15
N SER A 20 -1.86 -3.13 12.05
CA SER A 20 -2.33 -2.28 13.14
C SER A 20 -2.73 -3.07 14.39
N LYS A 21 -3.22 -4.31 14.21
CA LYS A 21 -3.51 -5.24 15.32
C LYS A 21 -2.23 -5.71 16.02
N ASN A 22 -1.16 -5.99 15.27
CA ASN A 22 0.10 -6.50 15.79
C ASN A 22 1.04 -5.40 16.35
N LEU A 23 0.83 -4.14 15.97
CA LEU A 23 1.72 -3.01 16.27
C LEU A 23 1.02 -1.82 16.91
N LYS A 24 0.36 -2.05 18.06
CA LYS A 24 -0.32 -0.99 18.83
C LYS A 24 0.56 0.26 19.06
N LYS A 25 1.86 0.10 19.32
CA LYS A 25 2.82 1.21 19.55
C LYS A 25 3.28 1.94 18.28
N ARG A 26 3.04 1.42 17.08
CA ARG A 26 3.53 2.00 15.81
C ARG A 26 2.42 2.32 14.82
N ARG A 27 1.18 2.51 15.31
CA ARG A 27 0.02 2.85 14.46
C ARG A 27 0.24 4.09 13.59
N SER A 28 0.90 5.12 14.10
CA SER A 28 1.21 6.33 13.31
C SER A 28 2.10 6.03 12.10
N LEU A 29 3.10 5.15 12.25
CA LEU A 29 3.98 4.75 11.14
C LEU A 29 3.22 3.90 10.11
N LEU A 30 2.32 3.03 10.57
CA LEU A 30 1.47 2.25 9.67
C LEU A 30 0.49 3.13 8.89
N PHE A 31 -0.09 4.13 9.55
CA PHE A 31 -0.96 5.10 8.90
C PHE A 31 -0.21 5.93 7.85
N LEU A 32 1.02 6.37 8.18
CA LEU A 32 1.88 7.06 7.23
C LEU A 32 2.22 6.16 6.03
N GLY A 33 2.56 4.89 6.27
CA GLY A 33 2.81 3.91 5.21
C GLY A 33 1.60 3.69 4.32
N TYR A 34 0.39 3.64 4.90
CA TYR A 34 -0.84 3.54 4.13
C TYR A 34 -1.04 4.75 3.23
N ILE A 35 -0.85 5.96 3.74
CA ILE A 35 -0.96 7.19 2.93
C ILE A 35 0.04 7.16 1.77
N ILE A 36 1.29 6.78 2.03
CA ILE A 36 2.33 6.71 0.99
C ILE A 36 1.95 5.69 -0.09
N CYS A 37 1.44 4.52 0.29
CA CYS A 37 1.02 3.51 -0.68
C CYS A 37 -0.26 3.92 -1.43
N ALA A 38 -1.20 4.61 -0.79
CA ALA A 38 -2.45 5.04 -1.42
C ALA A 38 -2.25 6.26 -2.33
N ALA A 39 -1.24 7.11 -2.08
CA ALA A 39 -1.03 8.37 -2.77
C ALA A 39 -0.91 8.25 -4.30
N PRO A 40 -0.13 7.29 -4.87
CA PRO A 40 -0.10 7.11 -6.33
C PRO A 40 -1.47 6.81 -6.92
N MET A 41 -2.26 5.96 -6.25
CA MET A 41 -3.59 5.62 -6.73
C MET A 41 -4.53 6.83 -6.72
N VAL A 42 -4.51 7.59 -5.62
CA VAL A 42 -5.35 8.80 -5.48
C VAL A 42 -4.97 9.85 -6.52
N TYR A 43 -3.67 10.08 -6.72
CA TYR A 43 -3.16 11.03 -7.71
C TYR A 43 -3.67 10.70 -9.11
N VAL A 44 -3.47 9.46 -9.54
CA VAL A 44 -3.82 9.04 -10.91
C VAL A 44 -5.32 9.12 -11.14
N VAL A 45 -6.14 8.84 -10.14
CA VAL A 45 -7.61 8.96 -10.25
C VAL A 45 -8.04 10.42 -10.41
N ILE A 46 -7.44 11.32 -9.65
CA ILE A 46 -7.73 12.75 -9.78
C ILE A 46 -7.31 13.25 -11.17
N ASP A 47 -6.13 12.85 -11.62
CA ASP A 47 -5.58 13.20 -12.93
C ASP A 47 -6.45 12.68 -14.08
N ASP A 48 -6.91 11.43 -14.01
CA ASP A 48 -7.83 10.80 -14.97
C ASP A 48 -9.17 11.55 -15.06
N MET A 49 -9.71 11.96 -13.90
CA MET A 49 -10.97 12.71 -13.84
C MET A 49 -10.86 14.13 -14.41
N LEU A 50 -9.71 14.78 -14.26
CA LEU A 50 -9.49 16.15 -14.71
C LEU A 50 -9.18 16.22 -16.21
N ASN A 51 -8.35 15.30 -16.72
CA ASN A 51 -7.89 15.34 -18.10
C ASN A 51 -8.76 14.53 -19.07
N GLN A 52 -9.68 13.69 -18.55
CA GLN A 52 -10.64 12.91 -19.33
C GLN A 52 -9.99 12.22 -20.55
N TYR A 53 -8.90 11.48 -20.30
CA TYR A 53 -8.16 10.80 -21.36
C TYR A 53 -9.11 9.93 -22.21
N GLU A 54 -9.18 10.19 -23.52
CA GLU A 54 -10.00 9.42 -24.46
C GLU A 54 -9.38 8.05 -24.80
N ASP A 55 -8.06 7.91 -24.57
CA ASP A 55 -7.28 6.72 -24.87
C ASP A 55 -7.17 5.74 -23.69
N ALA A 56 -6.54 4.58 -23.94
CA ALA A 56 -6.37 3.53 -22.93
C ALA A 56 -5.76 4.07 -21.62
N ASN A 57 -6.42 3.72 -20.50
CA ASN A 57 -6.10 4.16 -19.13
C ASN A 57 -4.82 3.51 -18.54
N ILE A 58 -3.70 3.66 -19.25
CA ILE A 58 -2.37 3.19 -18.85
C ILE A 58 -1.95 3.83 -17.52
N GLY A 59 -2.27 5.11 -17.32
CA GLY A 59 -2.02 5.82 -16.06
C GLY A 59 -2.61 5.07 -14.86
N LEU A 60 -3.91 4.70 -14.93
CA LEU A 60 -4.59 3.94 -13.88
C LEU A 60 -3.96 2.57 -13.64
N GLY A 61 -3.57 1.87 -14.71
CA GLY A 61 -2.83 0.60 -14.59
C GLY A 61 -1.52 0.79 -13.81
N LEU A 62 -0.72 1.80 -14.18
CA LEU A 62 0.54 2.11 -13.51
C LEU A 62 0.33 2.54 -12.06
N GLY A 63 -0.72 3.32 -11.76
CA GLY A 63 -1.11 3.70 -10.40
C GLY A 63 -1.40 2.48 -9.52
N ILE A 64 -2.12 1.49 -10.04
CA ILE A 64 -2.38 0.21 -9.37
C ILE A 64 -1.07 -0.53 -9.12
N PHE A 65 -0.24 -0.72 -10.15
CA PHE A 65 1.03 -1.45 -10.02
C PHE A 65 1.97 -0.80 -9.01
N LEU A 66 2.11 0.52 -9.02
CA LEU A 66 2.97 1.25 -8.09
C LEU A 66 2.45 1.13 -6.65
N THR A 67 1.14 1.26 -6.44
CA THR A 67 0.49 1.11 -5.13
C THR A 67 0.77 -0.27 -4.52
N TRP A 68 0.57 -1.32 -5.31
CA TRP A 68 0.82 -2.70 -4.86
C TRP A 68 2.30 -3.01 -4.72
N GLY A 69 3.15 -2.46 -5.59
CA GLY A 69 4.61 -2.58 -5.50
C GLY A 69 5.15 -1.99 -4.20
N LEU A 70 4.73 -0.76 -3.84
CA LEU A 70 5.11 -0.13 -2.57
C LEU A 70 4.62 -0.94 -1.37
N THR A 71 3.38 -1.44 -1.43
CA THR A 71 2.81 -2.27 -0.37
C THR A 71 3.62 -3.55 -0.18
N ALA A 72 4.00 -4.23 -1.27
CA ALA A 72 4.85 -5.41 -1.23
C ALA A 72 6.23 -5.11 -0.61
N CYS A 73 6.86 -4.00 -0.97
CA CYS A 73 8.14 -3.56 -0.39
C CYS A 73 8.06 -3.37 1.14
N ILE A 74 6.99 -2.73 1.64
CA ILE A 74 6.77 -2.57 3.08
C ILE A 74 6.61 -3.94 3.76
N TYR A 75 5.85 -4.85 3.14
CA TYR A 75 5.65 -6.21 3.66
C TYR A 75 6.96 -7.01 3.73
N LEU A 76 7.76 -6.97 2.66
CA LEU A 76 9.04 -7.66 2.60
C LEU A 76 10.01 -7.11 3.64
N GLY A 77 10.15 -5.78 3.73
CA GLY A 77 10.98 -5.13 4.75
C GLY A 77 10.54 -5.51 6.17
N TRP A 78 9.24 -5.57 6.42
CA TRP A 78 8.69 -6.00 7.69
C TRP A 78 8.97 -7.48 8.00
N GLY A 79 8.79 -8.36 7.02
CA GLY A 79 9.05 -9.80 7.13
C GLY A 79 10.51 -10.06 7.48
N ILE A 80 11.44 -9.44 6.75
CA ILE A 80 12.88 -9.53 7.00
C ILE A 80 13.21 -9.05 8.42
N PHE A 81 12.72 -7.86 8.81
CA PHE A 81 12.94 -7.33 10.16
C PHE A 81 12.44 -8.28 11.26
N SER A 82 11.26 -8.88 11.06
CA SER A 82 10.65 -9.80 12.01
C SER A 82 11.44 -11.10 12.14
N VAL A 83 11.93 -11.66 11.03
CA VAL A 83 12.79 -12.85 11.01
C VAL A 83 14.12 -12.58 11.72
N ILE A 84 14.80 -11.46 11.40
CA ILE A 84 16.06 -11.08 12.07
C ILE A 84 15.84 -10.95 13.58
N LYS A 85 14.74 -10.32 14.00
CA LYS A 85 14.40 -10.16 15.43
C LYS A 85 14.16 -11.52 16.10
N ALA A 86 13.48 -12.45 15.43
CA ALA A 86 13.22 -13.79 15.95
C ALA A 86 14.52 -14.58 16.16
N ILE A 87 15.42 -14.56 15.17
CA ILE A 87 16.73 -15.22 15.23
C ILE A 87 17.56 -14.67 16.40
N ARG A 88 17.62 -13.32 16.54
CA ARG A 88 18.35 -12.68 17.66
C ARG A 88 17.81 -13.05 19.04
N LYS A 89 16.50 -13.34 19.15
CA LYS A 89 15.89 -13.77 20.41
C LYS A 89 16.17 -15.24 20.70
N ALA A 90 16.22 -16.10 19.68
CA ALA A 90 16.52 -17.52 19.85
C ALA A 90 17.98 -17.80 20.23
N ASN A 91 18.91 -16.94 19.81
CA ASN A 91 20.33 -17.04 20.14
C ASN A 91 20.71 -16.37 21.49
N LYS A 92 19.71 -15.96 22.29
CA LYS A 92 19.90 -15.26 23.56
C LYS A 92 19.34 -16.10 24.69
#